data_AF-A0A6B3NA58-F1
#
_entry.id   AF-A0A6B3NA58-F1
#
_cell.length_a   1.000
_cell.length_b   1.000
_cell.length_c   1.000
_cell.angle_alpha   90.00
_cell.angle_beta   90.00
_cell.angle_gamma   90.00
#
_symmetry.space_group_name_H-M   'P 1'
#
loop_
_entity.id
_entity.type
_entity.pdbx_description
1 polymer ?
#
loop_
_entity_poly.entity_id
_entity_poly.type
_entity_poly.pdbx_seq_one_letter_code
_entity_poly.pdbx_strand_id
1 'polypeptide(L)'
;MDQKRQDDYLNLIDELINCPNGQEPEVLEAKPELMDSGLVLMLVKVATTLAHQGNQETSGFLIHVARELSKALGLYPDTPIAGEGEGT
;
A
#
# COMPACT_ATOMS: atom_id res chain seq x y z
N MET A 1 13.78 -10.02 -1.18
CA MET A 1 13.59 -8.56 -1.08
C MET A 1 14.95 -7.92 -1.25
N ASP A 2 15.18 -7.31 -2.41
CA ASP A 2 16.42 -6.62 -2.72
C ASP A 2 16.49 -5.31 -1.93
N GLN A 3 17.67 -4.95 -1.40
CA GLN A 3 17.87 -3.70 -0.64
C GLN A 3 17.40 -2.49 -1.43
N LYS A 4 17.65 -2.49 -2.75
CA LYS A 4 17.23 -1.45 -3.68
C LYS A 4 15.71 -1.30 -3.78
N ARG A 5 14.98 -2.42 -3.76
CA ARG A 5 13.51 -2.41 -3.79
C ARG A 5 12.91 -1.79 -2.54
N GLN A 6 13.49 -2.08 -1.36
CA GLN A 6 13.06 -1.45 -0.12
C GLN A 6 13.27 0.06 -0.12
N ASP A 7 14.40 0.52 -0.64
CA ASP A 7 14.71 1.94 -0.77
C ASP A 7 13.74 2.63 -1.75
N ASP A 8 13.49 2.01 -2.90
CA ASP A 8 12.52 2.48 -3.89
C ASP A 8 11.09 2.58 -3.30
N TYR A 9 10.65 1.62 -2.47
CA TYR A 9 9.38 1.71 -1.75
C TYR A 9 9.36 2.85 -0.72
N LEU A 10 10.42 3.02 0.07
CA LEU A 10 10.49 4.11 1.05
C LEU A 10 10.45 5.47 0.37
N ASN A 11 11.18 5.62 -0.73
CA ASN A 11 11.22 6.86 -1.50
C ASN A 11 9.85 7.17 -2.11
N LEU A 12 9.14 6.15 -2.63
CA LEU A 12 7.77 6.30 -3.12
C LEU A 12 6.80 6.70 -2.00
N ILE A 13 6.95 6.12 -0.82
CA ILE A 13 6.12 6.46 0.35
C ILE A 13 6.40 7.89 0.82
N ASP A 14 7.67 8.32 0.82
CA ASP A 14 8.04 9.68 1.14
C ASP A 14 7.46 10.68 0.13
N GLU A 15 7.51 10.37 -1.17
CA GLU A 15 6.83 11.16 -2.21
C GLU A 15 5.32 11.24 -1.96
N LEU A 16 4.67 10.12 -1.57
CA LEU A 16 3.23 10.11 -1.24
C LEU A 16 2.88 10.99 -0.04
N ILE A 17 3.75 11.06 0.97
CA ILE A 17 3.54 11.87 2.18
C ILE A 17 3.79 13.36 1.90
N ASN A 18 4.78 13.67 1.06
CA ASN A 18 5.15 15.05 0.72
C ASN A 18 4.31 15.63 -0.43
N CYS A 19 3.61 14.79 -1.21
CA CYS A 19 2.78 15.26 -2.30
C CYS A 19 1.51 15.98 -1.78
N PRO A 20 1.04 17.00 -2.52
CA PRO A 20 -0.27 17.59 -2.29
C PRO A 20 -1.38 16.53 -2.44
N ASN A 21 -2.42 16.68 -1.63
CA ASN A 21 -3.58 15.80 -1.65
C ASN A 21 -4.18 15.74 -3.07
N GLY A 22 -4.26 14.55 -3.66
CA GLY A 22 -4.76 14.28 -5.00
C GLY A 22 -3.71 13.82 -6.03
N GLN A 23 -2.41 13.91 -5.75
CA GLN A 23 -1.35 13.45 -6.67
C GLN A 23 -0.83 12.03 -6.36
N GLU A 24 -1.34 11.43 -5.29
CA GLU A 24 -0.98 10.09 -4.84
C GLU A 24 -1.18 8.99 -5.91
N PRO A 25 -2.30 8.97 -6.65
CA PRO A 25 -2.45 7.99 -7.74
C PRO A 25 -1.42 8.21 -8.85
N GLU A 26 -1.11 9.45 -9.24
CA GLU A 26 -0.09 9.75 -10.26
C GLU A 26 1.30 9.21 -9.85
N VAL A 27 1.67 9.39 -8.58
CA VAL A 27 2.95 8.91 -8.03
C VAL A 27 3.01 7.37 -8.04
N LEU A 28 1.91 6.71 -7.69
CA LEU A 28 1.80 5.24 -7.76
C LEU A 28 1.85 4.73 -9.20
N GLU A 29 1.07 5.34 -10.10
CA GLU A 29 1.01 5.00 -11.53
C GLU A 29 2.33 5.28 -12.26
N ALA A 30 3.16 6.18 -11.76
CA ALA A 30 4.50 6.43 -12.31
C ALA A 30 5.48 5.26 -12.09
N LYS A 31 5.25 4.42 -11.06
CA LYS A 31 6.12 3.28 -10.72
C LYS A 31 5.30 1.98 -10.55
N PRO A 32 4.63 1.49 -11.61
CA PRO A 32 3.79 0.30 -11.55
C PRO A 32 4.59 -0.96 -11.22
N GLU A 33 5.90 -0.96 -11.49
CA GLU A 33 6.80 -2.04 -11.12
C GLU A 33 6.95 -2.22 -9.60
N LEU A 34 6.68 -1.17 -8.82
CA LEU A 34 6.72 -1.17 -7.35
C LEU A 34 5.32 -1.41 -6.74
N MET A 35 4.27 -1.35 -7.55
CA MET A 35 2.90 -1.63 -7.10
C MET A 35 2.74 -3.13 -6.91
N ASP A 36 3.22 -3.62 -5.78
CA ASP A 36 3.18 -5.02 -5.41
C ASP A 36 2.90 -5.19 -3.91
N SER A 37 2.70 -6.44 -3.47
CA SER A 37 2.42 -6.76 -2.06
C SER A 37 3.50 -6.25 -1.09
N GLY A 38 4.74 -6.07 -1.55
CA GLY A 38 5.83 -5.50 -0.76
C GLY A 38 5.62 -4.02 -0.46
N LEU A 39 5.14 -3.23 -1.43
CA LEU A 39 4.79 -1.83 -1.21
C LEU A 39 3.64 -1.69 -0.22
N VAL A 40 2.60 -2.52 -0.34
CA VAL A 40 1.48 -2.56 0.63
C VAL A 40 2.01 -2.75 2.06
N LEU A 41 2.90 -3.72 2.26
CA LEU A 41 3.49 -4.00 3.57
C LEU A 41 4.30 -2.81 4.10
N MET A 42 5.06 -2.13 3.23
CA MET A 42 5.84 -0.96 3.59
C MET A 42 4.95 0.24 3.96
N LEU A 43 3.88 0.48 3.22
CA LEU A 43 2.89 1.52 3.55
C LEU A 43 2.32 1.32 4.96
N VAL A 44 1.92 0.09 5.31
CA VAL A 44 1.40 -0.22 6.65
C VAL A 44 2.45 -0.03 7.74
N LYS A 45 3.70 -0.45 7.49
CA LYS A 45 4.82 -0.23 8.43
C LYS A 45 5.07 1.25 8.70
N VAL A 46 5.16 2.07 7.65
CA VAL A 46 5.40 3.51 7.78
C VAL A 46 4.20 4.18 8.46
N ALA A 47 2.97 3.81 8.09
CA ALA A 47 1.77 4.30 8.74
C ALA A 47 1.76 4.03 10.25
N THR A 48 2.07 2.79 10.66
CA THR A 48 2.15 2.41 12.08
C THR A 48 3.20 3.24 12.82
N THR A 49 4.34 3.49 12.17
CA THR A 49 5.43 4.32 12.73
C THR A 49 4.99 5.78 12.87
N LEU A 50 4.25 6.32 11.91
CA LEU A 50 3.68 7.66 11.96
C LEU A 50 2.62 7.81 13.05
N ALA A 51 1.74 6.81 13.20
CA ALA A 51 0.76 6.78 14.29
C ALA A 51 1.43 6.84 15.66
N HIS A 52 2.53 6.12 15.86
CA HIS A 52 3.32 6.16 17.09
C HIS A 52 4.01 7.51 17.32
N GLN A 53 4.37 8.22 16.25
CA GLN A 53 4.95 9.58 16.32
C GLN A 53 3.88 10.67 16.53
N GLY A 54 2.59 10.31 16.63
CA GLY A 54 1.48 11.24 16.78
C GLY A 54 0.93 11.77 15.45
N ASN A 55 1.44 11.28 14.32
CA ASN A 55 1.02 11.71 12.99
C ASN A 55 -0.12 10.81 12.46
N GLN A 56 -1.25 10.86 13.16
CA GLN A 56 -2.44 10.03 12.90
C GLN A 56 -3.05 10.31 11.52
N GLU A 57 -2.98 11.55 11.05
CA GLU A 57 -3.55 11.99 9.77
C GLU A 57 -2.82 11.33 8.60
N THR A 58 -1.49 11.45 8.55
CA THR A 58 -0.66 10.77 7.54
C THR A 58 -0.73 9.25 7.69
N SER A 59 -0.79 8.72 8.92
CA SER A 59 -0.97 7.28 9.13
C SER A 59 -2.27 6.77 8.52
N GLY A 60 -3.39 7.45 8.79
CA GLY A 60 -4.70 7.05 8.26
C GLY A 60 -4.71 7.08 6.74
N PHE A 61 -4.09 8.11 6.16
CA PHE A 61 -3.89 8.25 4.72
C PHE A 61 -3.13 7.05 4.12
N LEU A 62 -1.95 6.71 4.66
CA LEU A 62 -1.15 5.58 4.13
C LEU A 62 -1.86 4.22 4.25
N ILE A 63 -2.63 4.00 5.32
CA ILE A 63 -3.46 2.79 5.46
C ILE A 63 -4.55 2.75 4.38
N HIS A 64 -5.16 3.89 4.05
CA HIS A 64 -6.13 3.98 2.98
C HIS A 64 -5.51 3.60 1.63
N VAL A 65 -4.34 4.15 1.31
CA VAL A 65 -3.59 3.82 0.08
C VAL A 65 -3.22 2.34 0.03
N ALA A 66 -2.69 1.79 1.13
CA ALA A 66 -2.35 0.37 1.22
C ALA A 66 -3.55 -0.53 0.92
N ARG A 67 -4.74 -0.17 1.42
CA ARG A 67 -5.97 -0.92 1.19
C ARG A 67 -6.41 -0.85 -0.28
N GLU A 68 -6.43 0.33 -0.88
CA GLU A 68 -6.81 0.49 -2.30
C GLU A 68 -5.82 -0.24 -3.21
N LEU A 69 -4.53 -0.14 -2.94
CA LEU A 69 -3.49 -0.87 -3.65
C LEU A 69 -3.68 -2.39 -3.52
N SER A 70 -4.01 -2.89 -2.31
CA SER A 70 -4.28 -4.31 -2.09
C SER A 70 -5.45 -4.83 -2.92
N LYS A 71 -6.51 -4.02 -3.08
CA LYS A 71 -7.65 -4.35 -3.94
C LYS A 71 -7.25 -4.36 -5.41
N ALA A 72 -6.50 -3.34 -5.85
CA ALA A 72 -6.02 -3.24 -7.23
C ALA A 72 -5.14 -4.44 -7.62
N LEU A 73 -4.36 -4.96 -6.67
CA LEU A 73 -3.53 -6.14 -6.84
C LEU A 73 -4.30 -7.46 -6.73
N GLY A 74 -5.57 -7.44 -6.35
CA GLY A 74 -6.36 -8.64 -6.10
C GLY A 74 -5.87 -9.46 -4.90
N LEU A 75 -5.05 -8.87 -4.01
CA LEU A 75 -4.55 -9.53 -2.79
C LEU A 75 -5.67 -9.73 -1.76
N TYR A 76 -6.67 -8.85 -1.80
CA TYR A 76 -7.96 -9.08 -1.18
C TYR A 76 -8.96 -9.39 -2.29
N PRO A 77 -9.22 -10.67 -2.59
CA PRO A 77 -10.41 -10.98 -3.35
C PRO A 77 -11.60 -10.49 -2.51
N ASP A 78 -12.41 -9.60 -3.06
CA ASP A 78 -13.81 -9.50 -2.67
C ASP A 78 -14.49 -10.78 -3.15
N THR A 79 -14.09 -11.91 -2.56
CA THR A 79 -14.86 -13.13 -2.64
C THR A 79 -15.79 -13.10 -1.44
N PRO A 80 -17.11 -12.95 -1.62
CA PRO A 80 -17.96 -13.86 -0.87
C PRO A 80 -17.41 -15.26 -1.16
N ILE A 81 -16.97 -15.95 -0.11
CA ILE A 81 -16.63 -17.37 -0.13
C ILE A 81 -17.69 -18.15 -0.93
N ALA A 82 -17.46 -18.32 -2.23
CA ALA A 82 -18.30 -19.08 -3.13
C ALA A 82 -17.36 -19.99 -3.91
N GLY A 83 -17.06 -21.14 -3.31
CA GLY A 83 -16.17 -22.10 -3.96
C GLY A 83 -15.58 -23.19 -3.06
N GLU A 84 -16.29 -23.67 -2.04
CA GLU A 84 -16.06 -25.03 -1.57
C GLU A 84 -17.03 -25.94 -2.33
N GLY A 85 -16.58 -26.37 -3.50
CA GLY A 85 -17.00 -27.66 -4.02
C GLY A 85 -16.41 -28.74 -3.12
N GLU A 86 -17.17 -29.15 -2.10
CA GLU A 86 -16.91 -30.41 -1.44
C GLU A 86 -17.35 -31.54 -2.38
N GLY A 87 -16.36 -32.33 -2.81
CA GLY A 87 -16.61 -33.60 -3.47
C GLY A 87 -17.02 -34.65 -2.45
N THR A 88 -18.15 -35.31 -2.70
CA THR A 88 -18.40 -36.75 -2.45
C THR A 88 -19.48 -37.23 -3.41
#